data_AF-A0A812V1J3-F1
#
_entry.id   AF-A0A812V1J3-F1
#
_cell.length_a   1.000
_cell.length_b   1.000
_cell.length_c   1.000
_cell.angle_alpha   90.00
_cell.angle_beta   90.00
_cell.angle_gamma   90.00
#
_symmetry.space_group_name_H-M   'P 1'
#
loop_
_entity.id
_entity.type
_entity.pdbx_description
1 polymer ?
#
loop_
_entity_poly.entity_id
_entity_poly.type
_entity_poly.pdbx_seq_one_letter_code
_entity_poly.pdbx_strand_id
1 'polypeptide(L)'
;MKALLQLKEQLGAFSIRASECSCCEMDHCHPETGEELLCDRKLVFQTLKRWFPDETTPEGHLDKFDVMVRTQLSGFVREILGSGAPHLRFVLANTAPPLLGIFCHYVHMAVTDPFDWTALGWMIGWLQVPPLVLLSFWEMLLCWRIGARCHGRVLCGSSFRFACASASPSTTCFGFNMQ
;
A
#
# COMPACT_ATOMS: atom_id res chain seq x y z
N MET A 1 -11.45 -2.22 13.82
CA MET A 1 -10.81 -3.54 14.06
C MET A 1 -11.49 -4.71 13.33
N LYS A 2 -12.83 -4.87 13.38
CA LYS A 2 -13.53 -5.99 12.69
C LYS A 2 -13.16 -6.16 11.20
N ALA A 3 -13.10 -5.07 10.44
CA ALA A 3 -12.75 -5.09 9.01
C ALA A 3 -11.34 -5.66 8.72
N LEU A 4 -10.36 -5.42 9.60
CA LEU A 4 -8.98 -5.94 9.41
C LEU A 4 -8.90 -7.45 9.69
N LEU A 5 -9.72 -7.95 10.62
CA LEU A 5 -9.82 -9.39 10.88
C LEU A 5 -10.47 -10.12 9.70
N GLN A 6 -11.54 -9.55 9.15
CA GLN A 6 -12.18 -10.07 7.94
C GLN A 6 -11.23 -10.09 6.74
N LEU A 7 -10.44 -9.03 6.54
CA LEU A 7 -9.45 -8.98 5.46
C LEU A 7 -8.39 -10.07 5.60
N LYS A 8 -7.94 -10.36 6.83
CA LYS A 8 -6.99 -11.44 7.09
C LYS A 8 -7.59 -12.80 6.73
N GLU A 9 -8.85 -13.04 7.08
CA GLU A 9 -9.56 -14.27 6.74
C GLU A 9 -9.77 -14.40 5.23
N GLN A 10 -10.19 -13.32 4.56
CA GLN A 10 -10.36 -13.26 3.11
C GLN A 10 -9.06 -13.56 2.36
N LEU A 11 -7.95 -12.97 2.78
CA LEU A 11 -6.64 -13.22 2.17
C LEU A 11 -6.13 -14.64 2.46
N GLY A 12 -6.46 -15.21 3.63
CA GLY A 12 -6.08 -16.58 3.99
C GLY A 12 -6.88 -17.65 3.22
N ALA A 13 -8.16 -17.37 2.96
CA ALA A 13 -9.06 -18.24 2.20
C ALA A 13 -9.08 -17.95 0.69
N PHE A 14 -8.32 -16.95 0.23
CA PHE A 14 -8.29 -16.54 -1.17
C PHE A 14 -7.98 -17.71 -2.09
N SER A 15 -8.78 -17.92 -3.14
CA SER A 15 -8.43 -18.78 -4.26
C SER A 15 -8.91 -18.17 -5.56
N ILE A 16 -8.02 -18.13 -6.56
CA ILE A 16 -8.34 -17.66 -7.90
C ILE A 16 -9.36 -18.54 -8.62
N ARG A 17 -9.59 -19.77 -8.14
CA ARG A 17 -10.63 -20.65 -8.68
C ARG A 17 -12.03 -20.31 -8.17
N ALA A 18 -12.10 -19.66 -7.01
CA ALA A 18 -13.34 -19.19 -6.42
C ALA A 18 -13.70 -17.76 -6.87
N SER A 19 -12.91 -17.14 -7.75
CA SER A 19 -13.26 -15.84 -8.31
C SER A 19 -14.32 -15.99 -9.41
N GLU A 20 -15.29 -15.08 -9.36
CA GLU A 20 -16.37 -14.98 -10.32
C GLU A 20 -16.27 -13.59 -10.98
N CYS A 21 -16.33 -13.56 -12.32
CA CYS A 21 -16.54 -12.31 -13.06
C CYS A 21 -18.05 -12.05 -13.13
N SER A 22 -18.44 -10.81 -13.44
CA SER A 22 -19.83 -10.50 -13.83
C SER A 22 -20.34 -11.41 -14.94
N CYS A 23 -19.45 -11.85 -15.84
CA CYS A 23 -19.77 -12.81 -16.89
C CYS A 23 -20.21 -14.19 -16.36
N CYS A 24 -19.70 -14.65 -15.21
CA CYS A 24 -20.11 -15.91 -14.59
C CYS A 24 -21.49 -15.79 -13.94
N GLU A 25 -21.80 -14.63 -13.35
CA GLU A 25 -23.10 -14.38 -12.70
C GLU A 25 -24.26 -14.38 -13.70
N MET A 26 -23.98 -14.01 -14.96
CA MET A 26 -24.96 -13.98 -16.06
C MET A 26 -24.92 -15.24 -16.94
N ASP A 27 -24.32 -16.34 -16.47
CA ASP A 27 -24.18 -17.61 -17.21
C ASP A 27 -23.56 -17.44 -18.61
N HIS A 28 -22.59 -16.54 -18.72
CA HIS A 28 -21.93 -16.19 -19.98
C HIS A 28 -22.88 -15.72 -21.09
N CYS A 29 -24.05 -15.17 -20.75
CA CYS A 29 -24.99 -14.60 -21.71
C CYS A 29 -25.18 -13.09 -21.46
N HIS A 30 -25.11 -12.28 -22.51
CA HIS A 30 -25.42 -10.86 -22.40
C HIS A 30 -26.93 -10.66 -22.17
N PRO A 31 -27.37 -9.90 -21.15
CA PRO A 31 -28.78 -9.86 -20.73
C PRO A 31 -29.72 -9.22 -21.77
N GLU A 32 -29.23 -8.28 -22.58
CA GLU A 32 -30.06 -7.60 -23.60
C GLU A 32 -30.01 -8.26 -24.99
N THR A 33 -28.83 -8.68 -25.44
CA THR A 33 -28.62 -9.22 -26.80
C THR A 33 -28.73 -10.74 -26.86
N GLY A 34 -28.59 -11.44 -25.72
CA GLY A 34 -28.54 -12.90 -25.67
C GLY A 34 -27.28 -13.52 -26.26
N GLU A 35 -26.27 -12.72 -26.59
CA GLU A 35 -25.01 -13.21 -27.16
C GLU A 35 -24.13 -13.89 -26.10
N GLU A 36 -23.40 -14.93 -26.50
CA GLU A 36 -22.44 -15.62 -25.64
C GLU A 36 -21.23 -14.72 -25.36
N LEU A 37 -20.97 -14.44 -24.08
CA LEU A 37 -19.86 -13.63 -23.62
C LEU A 37 -18.63 -14.49 -23.37
N LEU A 38 -17.50 -14.06 -23.91
CA LEU A 38 -16.20 -14.67 -23.61
C LEU A 38 -15.86 -14.48 -22.14
N CYS A 39 -15.62 -15.60 -21.44
CA CYS A 39 -15.27 -15.57 -20.03
C CYS A 39 -13.83 -15.06 -19.82
N ASP A 40 -13.70 -13.89 -19.19
CA ASP A 40 -12.40 -13.28 -18.84
C ASP A 40 -11.54 -14.18 -17.95
N ARG A 41 -12.15 -15.11 -17.20
CA ARG A 41 -11.43 -16.09 -16.37
C ARG A 41 -10.45 -16.93 -17.19
N LYS A 42 -10.83 -17.33 -18.42
CA LYS A 42 -9.96 -18.12 -19.29
C LYS A 42 -8.71 -17.32 -19.69
N LEU A 43 -8.89 -16.03 -19.98
CA LEU A 43 -7.80 -15.13 -20.34
C LEU A 43 -6.84 -14.88 -19.16
N VAL A 44 -7.40 -14.69 -17.96
CA VAL A 44 -6.61 -14.56 -16.73
C VAL A 44 -5.80 -15.83 -16.47
N PHE A 45 -6.40 -17.02 -16.59
CA PHE A 45 -5.70 -18.28 -16.35
C PHE A 45 -4.56 -18.51 -17.35
N GLN A 46 -4.76 -18.18 -18.62
CA GLN A 46 -3.69 -18.25 -19.63
C GLN A 46 -2.53 -17.29 -19.31
N THR A 47 -2.85 -16.10 -18.80
CA THR A 47 -1.85 -15.12 -18.39
C THR A 47 -1.08 -15.60 -17.15
N LEU A 48 -1.79 -16.16 -16.16
CA LEU A 48 -1.17 -16.76 -14.97
C LEU A 48 -0.27 -17.95 -15.33
N LYS A 49 -0.67 -18.77 -16.30
CA LYS A 49 0.17 -19.86 -16.81
C LYS A 49 1.50 -19.34 -17.37
N ARG A 50 1.48 -18.18 -18.04
CA ARG A 50 2.69 -17.52 -18.56
C ARG A 50 3.56 -16.92 -17.45
N TRP A 51 2.96 -16.36 -16.41
CA TRP A 51 3.68 -15.69 -15.31
C TRP A 51 4.21 -16.66 -14.25
N PHE A 52 3.49 -17.76 -14.00
CA PHE A 52 3.83 -18.76 -12.99
C PHE A 52 3.98 -20.14 -13.63
N PRO A 53 4.96 -20.35 -14.54
CA PRO A 53 5.13 -21.63 -15.19
C PRO A 53 5.29 -22.75 -14.15
N ASP A 54 4.49 -23.80 -14.31
CA ASP A 54 4.56 -25.01 -13.51
C ASP A 54 4.22 -26.21 -14.38
N GLU A 55 5.20 -27.10 -14.53
CA GLU A 55 5.10 -28.32 -15.33
C GLU A 55 4.70 -29.54 -14.48
N THR A 56 4.63 -29.37 -13.14
CA THR A 56 4.37 -30.49 -12.23
C THR A 56 2.92 -30.96 -12.28
N THR A 57 1.97 -30.04 -12.44
CA THR A 57 0.55 -30.31 -12.58
C THR A 57 -0.06 -29.35 -13.62
N PRO A 58 -1.12 -29.76 -14.34
CA PRO A 58 -1.74 -28.92 -15.37
C PRO A 58 -2.23 -27.57 -14.83
N GLU A 59 -2.55 -27.48 -13.54
CA GLU A 59 -3.03 -26.27 -12.86
C GLU A 59 -2.06 -25.71 -11.81
N GLY A 60 -0.82 -26.19 -11.73
CA GLY A 60 0.12 -25.79 -10.66
C GLY A 60 0.44 -24.29 -10.66
N HIS A 61 0.32 -23.65 -11.83
CA HIS A 61 0.42 -22.19 -11.98
C HIS A 61 -0.63 -21.42 -11.16
N LEU A 62 -1.85 -21.95 -11.03
CA LEU A 62 -2.92 -21.35 -10.21
C LEU A 62 -2.62 -21.51 -8.72
N ASP A 63 -2.09 -22.66 -8.31
CA ASP A 63 -1.72 -22.91 -6.91
C ASP A 63 -0.55 -22.03 -6.46
N LYS A 64 0.45 -21.85 -7.33
CA LYS A 64 1.56 -20.91 -7.10
C LYS A 64 1.07 -19.49 -6.92
N PHE A 65 0.10 -19.06 -7.75
CA PHE A 65 -0.50 -17.74 -7.63
C PHE A 65 -1.27 -17.59 -6.30
N ASP A 66 -2.11 -18.56 -5.94
CA ASP A 66 -2.86 -18.56 -4.68
C ASP A 66 -1.91 -18.48 -3.47
N VAL A 67 -0.82 -19.26 -3.47
CA VAL A 67 0.22 -19.20 -2.44
C VAL A 67 0.89 -17.83 -2.41
N MET A 68 1.22 -17.25 -3.56
CA MET A 68 1.85 -15.94 -3.65
C MET A 68 0.93 -14.84 -3.10
N VAL A 69 -0.37 -14.86 -3.41
CA VAL A 69 -1.35 -13.91 -2.85
C VAL A 69 -1.47 -14.10 -1.33
N ARG A 70 -1.66 -15.34 -0.87
CA ARG A 70 -1.80 -15.66 0.56
C ARG A 70 -0.56 -15.30 1.38
N THR A 71 0.63 -15.31 0.79
CA THR A 71 1.89 -15.05 1.51
C THR A 71 2.38 -13.62 1.31
N GLN A 72 2.58 -13.19 0.06
CA GLN A 72 3.18 -11.89 -0.27
C GLN A 72 2.18 -10.75 -0.11
N LEU A 73 0.98 -10.87 -0.70
CA LEU A 73 -0.02 -9.81 -0.58
C LEU A 73 -0.49 -9.68 0.88
N SER A 74 -0.69 -10.79 1.59
CA SER A 74 -1.05 -10.72 3.01
C SER A 74 0.05 -10.10 3.87
N GLY A 75 1.33 -10.38 3.58
CA GLY A 75 2.46 -9.73 4.22
C GLY A 75 2.46 -8.22 3.96
N PHE A 76 2.36 -7.83 2.69
CA PHE A 76 2.33 -6.43 2.27
C PHE A 76 1.16 -5.64 2.86
N VAL A 77 -0.05 -6.21 2.82
CA VAL A 77 -1.25 -5.60 3.42
C VAL A 77 -1.10 -5.49 4.94
N ARG A 78 -0.50 -6.48 5.60
CA ARG A 78 -0.20 -6.40 7.04
C ARG A 78 0.87 -5.35 7.36
N GLU A 79 1.84 -5.14 6.49
CA GLU A 79 2.84 -4.08 6.67
C GLU A 79 2.20 -2.70 6.50
N ILE A 80 1.37 -2.51 5.47
CA ILE A 80 0.70 -1.24 5.20
C ILE A 80 -0.35 -0.92 6.27
N LEU A 81 -1.21 -1.88 6.61
CA LEU A 81 -2.35 -1.65 7.52
C LEU A 81 -2.02 -1.92 8.99
N GLY A 82 -0.96 -2.69 9.26
CA GLY A 82 -0.64 -3.23 10.58
C GLY A 82 0.70 -2.79 11.16
N SER A 83 1.60 -2.15 10.42
CA SER A 83 2.86 -1.66 11.03
C SER A 83 2.64 -0.52 12.02
N GLY A 84 1.47 0.14 12.02
CA GLY A 84 1.07 1.18 12.97
C GLY A 84 1.94 2.44 12.95
N ALA A 85 3.08 2.40 12.25
CA ALA A 85 3.98 3.51 12.07
C ALA A 85 3.63 4.18 10.73
N PRO A 86 3.09 5.41 10.74
CA PRO A 86 2.98 6.18 9.52
C PRO A 86 4.36 6.28 8.86
N HIS A 87 4.41 6.14 7.54
CA HIS A 87 5.65 6.27 6.78
C HIS A 87 6.31 7.62 7.14
N LEU A 88 7.64 7.67 7.32
CA LEU A 88 8.35 8.89 7.76
C LEU A 88 8.01 10.11 6.89
N ARG A 89 7.79 9.90 5.60
CA ARG A 89 7.33 10.94 4.66
C ARG A 89 5.97 11.52 5.05
N PHE A 90 5.03 10.69 5.52
CA PHE A 90 3.71 11.12 5.96
C PHE A 90 3.79 11.90 7.27
N VAL A 91 4.66 11.46 8.19
CA VAL A 91 5.01 12.19 9.42
C VAL A 91 5.54 13.59 9.08
N LEU A 92 6.54 13.68 8.19
CA LEU A 92 7.11 14.97 7.75
C LEU A 92 6.10 15.84 6.99
N ALA A 93 5.26 15.24 6.15
CA ALA A 93 4.23 15.96 5.40
C ALA A 93 3.12 16.51 6.29
N ASN A 94 2.87 15.91 7.46
CA ASN A 94 1.88 16.42 8.43
C ASN A 94 2.46 17.45 9.40
N THR A 95 3.78 17.44 9.66
CA THR A 95 4.43 18.45 10.51
C THR A 95 4.77 19.74 9.78
N ALA A 96 4.94 19.72 8.45
CA ALA A 96 5.30 20.90 7.67
C ALA A 96 4.16 21.96 7.51
N PRO A 97 2.89 21.59 7.25
CA PRO A 97 1.81 22.56 7.03
C PRO A 97 1.50 23.47 8.22
N PRO A 98 1.54 23.00 9.49
CA PRO A 98 1.41 23.89 10.64
C PRO A 98 2.45 25.00 10.66
N LEU A 99 3.70 24.72 10.27
CA LEU A 99 4.77 25.72 10.24
C LEU A 99 4.54 26.79 9.17
N LEU A 100 4.07 26.36 7.99
CA LEU A 100 3.75 27.28 6.90
C LEU A 100 2.50 28.12 7.23
N GLY A 101 1.47 27.50 7.80
CA GLY A 101 0.24 28.19 8.20
C GLY A 101 0.47 29.19 9.33
N ILE A 102 1.27 28.82 10.33
CA ILE A 102 1.70 29.71 11.42
C ILE A 102 2.49 30.89 10.83
N PHE A 103 3.43 30.64 9.92
CA PHE A 103 4.19 31.71 9.25
C PHE A 103 3.28 32.69 8.48
N CYS A 104 2.36 32.18 7.67
CA CYS A 104 1.41 33.02 6.93
C CYS A 104 0.51 33.85 7.86
N HIS A 105 0.03 33.26 8.96
CA HIS A 105 -0.76 33.98 9.96
C HIS A 105 0.05 35.10 10.63
N TYR A 106 1.33 34.86 10.94
CA TYR A 106 2.23 35.89 11.48
C TYR A 106 2.52 37.02 10.49
N VAL A 107 2.75 36.70 9.21
CA VAL A 107 2.95 37.71 8.17
C VAL A 107 1.68 38.56 8.02
N HIS A 108 0.50 37.92 8.01
CA HIS A 108 -0.77 38.64 7.97
C HIS A 108 -0.92 39.60 9.15
N MET A 109 -0.70 39.12 10.39
CA MET A 109 -0.79 39.95 11.59
C MET A 109 0.21 41.11 11.60
N ALA A 110 1.44 40.89 11.12
CA ALA A 110 2.45 41.94 10.99
C ALA A 110 2.08 43.04 9.98
N VAL A 111 1.27 42.71 8.97
CA VAL A 111 0.79 43.66 7.96
C VAL A 111 -0.48 44.37 8.42
N THR A 112 -1.38 43.67 9.12
CA THR A 112 -2.70 44.21 9.49
C THR A 112 -2.72 45.03 10.78
N ASP A 113 -1.77 44.82 11.71
CA ASP A 113 -1.69 45.58 12.97
C ASP A 113 -0.35 46.35 13.07
N PRO A 114 -0.30 47.62 12.66
CA PRO A 114 0.96 48.34 12.57
C PRO A 114 1.62 48.75 13.89
N PHE A 115 0.92 48.78 15.05
CA PHE A 115 1.49 49.57 16.16
C PHE A 115 1.18 49.23 17.64
N ASP A 116 0.43 48.19 18.01
CA ASP A 116 0.17 47.92 19.45
C ASP A 116 0.72 46.58 19.98
N TRP A 117 1.22 45.69 19.12
CA TRP A 117 1.94 44.51 19.58
C TRP A 117 3.42 44.84 19.80
N THR A 118 3.81 44.97 21.07
CA THR A 118 5.22 45.17 21.43
C THR A 118 6.10 44.05 20.85
N ALA A 119 7.30 44.38 20.39
CA ALA A 119 8.30 43.39 19.93
C ALA A 119 8.52 42.24 20.94
N LEU A 120 8.24 42.50 22.22
CA LEU A 120 8.22 41.51 23.30
C LEU A 120 7.18 40.39 23.05
N GLY A 121 5.95 40.72 22.66
CA GLY A 121 4.91 39.74 22.33
C GLY A 121 5.32 38.87 21.15
N TRP A 122 5.99 39.46 20.16
CA TRP A 122 6.57 38.73 19.02
C TRP A 122 7.64 37.74 19.48
N MET A 123 8.60 38.18 20.31
CA MET A 123 9.63 37.29 20.85
C MET A 123 9.06 36.15 21.71
N ILE A 124 8.02 36.42 22.50
CA ILE A 124 7.35 35.41 23.33
C ILE A 124 6.66 34.35 22.45
N GLY A 125 5.97 34.76 21.38
CA GLY A 125 5.36 33.83 20.42
C GLY A 125 6.41 32.93 19.74
N TRP A 126 7.51 33.52 19.29
CA TRP A 126 8.63 32.76 18.71
C TRP A 126 9.34 31.84 19.70
N LEU A 127 9.32 32.16 21.00
CA LEU A 127 9.89 31.29 22.03
C LEU A 127 9.04 30.02 22.25
N GLN A 128 7.73 30.07 22.00
CA GLN A 128 6.81 28.94 22.19
C GLN A 128 6.77 27.97 21.01
N VAL A 129 7.09 28.42 19.78
CA VAL A 129 7.02 27.59 18.58
C VAL A 129 8.03 26.43 18.60
N PRO A 130 9.34 26.61 18.89
CA PRO A 130 10.30 25.52 18.89
C PRO A 130 9.97 24.40 19.89
N PRO A 131 9.57 24.67 21.14
CA PRO A 131 9.12 23.62 22.07
C PRO A 131 7.94 22.79 21.55
N LEU A 132 6.94 23.42 20.94
CA LEU A 132 5.78 22.72 20.37
C LEU A 132 6.18 21.84 19.18
N VAL A 133 7.07 22.33 18.32
CA VAL A 133 7.62 21.56 17.20
C VAL A 133 8.42 20.37 17.71
N LEU A 134 9.29 20.57 18.70
CA LEU A 134 10.09 19.49 19.29
C LEU A 134 9.21 18.46 20.00
N LEU A 135 8.15 18.88 20.71
CA LEU A 135 7.20 17.98 21.35
C LEU A 135 6.44 17.15 20.31
N SER A 136 5.90 17.79 19.26
CA SER A 136 5.19 17.09 18.19
C SER A 136 6.09 16.10 17.44
N PHE A 137 7.34 16.50 17.18
CA PHE A 137 8.34 15.63 16.58
C PHE A 137 8.72 14.46 17.51
N TRP A 138 8.82 14.71 18.81
CA TRP A 138 9.10 13.70 19.82
C TRP A 138 7.98 12.66 19.91
N GLU A 139 6.72 13.07 19.97
CA GLU A 139 5.55 12.17 19.94
C GLU A 139 5.56 11.31 18.67
N MET A 140 5.84 11.91 17.51
CA MET A 140 5.93 11.16 16.25
C MET A 140 7.11 10.19 16.23
N LEU A 141 8.27 10.56 16.80
CA LEU A 141 9.41 9.67 16.98
C LEU A 141 9.10 8.53 17.95
N LEU A 142 8.34 8.77 19.02
CA LEU A 142 7.89 7.74 19.95
C LEU A 142 6.96 6.76 19.25
N CYS A 143 5.95 7.24 18.53
CA CYS A 143 5.05 6.40 17.72
C CYS A 143 5.85 5.57 16.70
N TRP A 144 6.80 6.18 16.00
CA TRP A 144 7.68 5.48 15.06
C TRP A 144 8.54 4.42 15.76
N ARG A 145 9.15 4.74 16.91
CA ARG A 145 10.01 3.82 17.66
C ARG A 145 9.22 2.65 18.27
N ILE A 146 8.00 2.89 18.73
CA ILE A 146 7.08 1.84 19.19
C ILE A 146 6.70 0.93 18.02
N GLY A 147 6.31 1.49 16.87
CA GLY A 147 6.02 0.72 15.66
C GLY A 147 7.21 -0.10 15.16
N ALA A 148 8.42 0.49 15.15
CA ALA A 148 9.65 -0.19 14.77
C ALA A 148 10.00 -1.37 15.71
N ARG A 149 9.74 -1.23 17.02
CA ARG A 149 9.91 -2.34 17.98
C ARG A 149 8.91 -3.48 17.78
N CYS A 150 7.69 -3.16 17.35
CA CYS A 150 6.69 -4.17 16.98
C CYS A 150 7.12 -4.94 15.72
N HIS A 151 7.77 -4.26 14.76
CA HIS A 151 8.29 -4.87 13.53
C HIS A 151 9.36 -5.94 13.80
N GLY A 152 10.23 -5.73 14.79
CA GLY A 152 11.31 -6.65 15.14
C GLY A 152 10.88 -8.01 15.71
N ARG A 153 9.62 -8.15 16.18
CA ARG A 153 9.13 -9.43 16.73
C ARG A 153 8.47 -10.36 15.70
N VAL A 154 8.13 -9.87 14.51
CA VAL A 154 7.41 -10.67 13.49
C VAL A 154 8.38 -11.41 12.55
N LEU A 155 9.65 -11.01 12.48
CA LEU A 155 10.63 -11.61 11.56
C LEU A 155 11.30 -12.90 12.07
N CYS A 156 11.00 -13.37 13.29
CA CYS A 156 11.52 -14.63 13.81
C CYS A 156 10.64 -15.83 13.44
N GLY A 157 10.28 -15.96 12.16
CA GLY A 157 9.40 -17.05 11.67
C GLY A 157 9.71 -17.60 10.28
N SER A 158 10.44 -16.89 9.42
CA SER A 158 10.77 -17.42 8.09
C SER A 158 11.90 -16.61 7.46
N SER A 159 13.12 -17.11 7.63
CA SER A 159 14.29 -16.68 6.88
C SER A 159 14.14 -17.21 5.43
N PHE A 160 13.34 -16.54 4.60
CA PHE A 160 13.30 -16.80 3.17
C PHE A 160 14.24 -15.82 2.48
N ARG A 161 15.48 -16.27 2.28
CA ARG A 161 16.42 -15.61 1.36
C ARG A 161 15.85 -15.75 -0.04
N PHE A 162 15.35 -14.65 -0.60
CA PHE A 162 15.23 -14.51 -2.05
C PHE A 162 16.64 -14.48 -2.63
N ALA A 163 17.13 -15.64 -3.06
CA ALA A 163 18.10 -15.69 -4.14
C ALA A 163 17.36 -15.20 -5.39
N CYS A 164 17.52 -13.91 -5.70
CA CYS A 164 17.20 -13.38 -7.01
C CYS A 164 18.20 -14.03 -7.97
N ALA A 165 17.87 -15.22 -8.46
CA ALA A 165 18.62 -15.89 -9.51
C ALA A 165 18.41 -15.09 -10.80
N SER A 166 19.42 -14.29 -11.11
CA SER A 166 19.73 -13.78 -12.43
C SER A 166 19.81 -14.92 -13.45
N ALA A 167 18.84 -15.00 -14.35
CA ALA A 167 18.91 -15.64 -15.67
C ALA A 167 17.62 -15.20 -16.42
N SER A 168 17.58 -14.63 -17.62
CA SER A 168 18.52 -14.32 -18.69
C SER A 168 17.79 -13.30 -19.61
N PRO A 169 18.48 -12.39 -20.32
CA PRO A 169 17.85 -11.54 -21.31
C PRO A 169 17.73 -12.29 -22.64
N SER A 170 16.52 -12.71 -23.02
CA SER A 170 16.20 -13.04 -24.42
C SER A 170 15.04 -12.19 -24.89
N THR A 171 15.43 -10.99 -25.32
CA THR A 171 14.63 -10.10 -26.16
C THR A 171 14.46 -10.77 -27.53
N THR A 172 13.35 -11.47 -27.74
CA THR A 172 12.83 -11.73 -29.09
C THR A 172 11.52 -10.98 -29.23
N CYS A 173 11.59 -9.82 -29.89
CA CYS A 173 10.45 -9.13 -30.45
C CYS A 173 9.74 -10.10 -31.41
N PHE A 174 8.62 -10.67 -30.97
CA PHE A 174 7.68 -11.32 -31.88
C PHE A 174 6.84 -10.23 -32.55
N GLY A 175 7.09 -10.02 -33.84
CA GLY A 175 6.22 -9.27 -34.72
C GLY A 175 4.88 -9.98 -34.86
N PHE A 176 3.80 -9.24 -34.59
CA PHE A 176 2.46 -9.61 -35.00
C PHE A 176 2.40 -9.58 -36.52
N ASN A 177 2.22 -10.74 -37.15
CA ASN A 177 1.81 -10.86 -38.54
C ASN A 177 0.37 -11.36 -38.52
N MET A 178 -0.58 -10.47 -38.80
CA MET A 178 -1.97 -10.82 -39.09
C MET A 178 -2.02 -11.28 -40.55
N GLN A 179 -2.35 -12.55 -40.76
CA GLN A 179 -3.04 -13.01 -41.96
C GLN A 179 -4.49 -13.27 -41.62
#